data_AF-A0A8C1SWU4-F1
#
_entry.id   AF-A0A8C1SWU4-F1
#
_cell.length_a   1.000
_cell.length_b   1.000
_cell.length_c   1.000
_cell.angle_alpha   90.00
_cell.angle_beta   90.00
_cell.angle_gamma   90.00
#
_symmetry.space_group_name_H-M   'P 1'
#
loop_
_entity.id
_entity.type
_entity.pdbx_description
1 polymer ?
#
loop_
_entity_poly.entity_id
_entity_poly.type
_entity_poly.pdbx_seq_one_letter_code
_entity_poly.pdbx_strand_id
1 'polypeptide(L)'
;MGFHSVIDVLFTDIAPYFKTEAGCAQTHLEGNRLVLTCLAEGSWPLEFKWMRNSTDITKYTPEYRYTITSLKREDAGVYQCAVRNRMGALIQTRADVRVACKYMCMLLERESGRLKHKWISHIITLT
;
A
#
# COMPACT_ATOMS: atom_id res chain seq x y z
N MET A 1 6.60 -24.24 49.55
CA MET A 1 7.25 -24.19 48.23
C MET A 1 6.23 -24.70 47.22
N GLY A 2 5.38 -23.80 46.72
CA GLY A 2 4.32 -24.15 45.78
C GLY A 2 4.90 -24.18 44.38
N PHE A 3 4.68 -25.28 43.67
CA PHE A 3 5.02 -25.42 42.27
C PHE A 3 4.24 -24.36 41.49
N HIS A 4 4.92 -23.28 41.10
CA HIS A 4 4.49 -22.48 39.96
C HIS A 4 4.47 -23.46 38.78
N SER A 5 3.28 -23.95 38.46
CA SER A 5 3.02 -24.76 37.29
C SER A 5 3.48 -23.93 36.11
N VAL A 6 4.67 -24.28 35.59
CA VAL A 6 5.23 -23.74 34.37
C VAL A 6 4.24 -24.18 33.30
N ILE A 7 3.29 -23.31 32.98
CA ILE A 7 2.59 -23.40 31.71
C ILE A 7 3.66 -23.03 30.69
N ASP A 8 4.55 -23.97 30.37
CA ASP A 8 5.31 -23.97 29.14
C ASP A 8 4.28 -24.20 28.03
N VAL A 9 3.50 -23.15 27.73
CA VAL A 9 2.99 -22.99 26.38
C VAL A 9 4.26 -22.99 25.54
N LEU A 10 4.46 -24.04 24.76
CA LEU A 10 5.40 -24.01 23.65
C LEU A 10 4.92 -22.93 22.69
N PHE A 11 5.15 -21.66 23.02
CA PHE A 11 5.20 -20.56 22.07
C PHE A 11 6.45 -20.86 21.25
N THR A 12 6.31 -21.72 20.25
CA THR A 12 7.32 -21.86 19.23
C THR A 12 7.59 -20.45 18.72
N ASP A 13 8.84 -20.07 18.81
CA ASP A 13 9.25 -18.72 18.55
C ASP A 13 9.32 -18.51 17.03
N ILE A 14 8.22 -18.04 16.46
CA ILE A 14 8.02 -17.91 15.01
C ILE A 14 8.50 -16.53 14.57
N ALA A 15 9.54 -16.53 13.73
CA ALA A 15 9.99 -15.32 13.05
C ALA A 15 8.89 -14.75 12.14
N PRO A 16 8.85 -13.43 11.92
CA PRO A 16 7.81 -12.84 11.08
C PRO A 16 7.87 -13.40 9.66
N TYR A 17 6.74 -13.55 8.99
CA TYR A 17 6.64 -13.83 7.56
C TYR A 17 5.42 -13.11 6.96
N PHE A 18 5.50 -12.77 5.67
CA PHE A 18 4.39 -12.13 4.97
C PHE A 18 3.40 -13.16 4.44
N LYS A 19 2.10 -12.90 4.61
CA LYS A 19 1.04 -13.72 3.99
C LYS A 19 0.88 -13.45 2.51
N THR A 20 1.19 -12.23 2.10
CA THR A 20 0.98 -11.74 0.75
C THR A 20 2.13 -10.82 0.35
N GLU A 21 2.57 -10.96 -0.89
CA GLU A 21 3.50 -10.01 -1.50
C GLU A 21 2.86 -8.63 -1.63
N ALA A 22 3.71 -7.60 -1.76
CA ALA A 22 3.25 -6.29 -2.14
C ALA A 22 2.62 -6.33 -3.54
N GLY A 23 1.56 -5.56 -3.77
CA GLY A 23 0.91 -5.47 -5.07
C GLY A 23 1.82 -4.87 -6.15
N CYS A 24 1.50 -5.14 -7.41
CA CYS A 24 2.10 -4.47 -8.57
C CYS A 24 1.95 -2.94 -8.48
N ALA A 25 2.68 -2.21 -9.33
CA ALA A 25 2.58 -0.75 -9.42
C ALA A 25 1.12 -0.27 -9.54
N GLN A 26 0.72 0.68 -8.69
CA GLN A 26 -0.64 1.21 -8.62
C GLN A 26 -0.64 2.69 -9.00
N THR A 27 -1.61 3.09 -9.83
CA THR A 27 -1.81 4.51 -10.17
C THR A 27 -3.13 4.98 -9.56
N HIS A 28 -3.05 6.03 -8.75
CA HIS A 28 -4.19 6.65 -8.08
C HIS A 28 -4.34 8.10 -8.53
N LEU A 29 -5.55 8.63 -8.44
CA LEU A 29 -5.81 10.05 -8.71
C LEU A 29 -5.52 10.89 -7.46
N GLU A 30 -5.00 12.09 -7.68
CA GLU A 30 -4.86 13.12 -6.65
C GLU A 30 -6.20 13.38 -5.95
N GLY A 31 -6.17 13.47 -4.62
CA GLY A 31 -7.35 13.60 -3.77
C GLY A 31 -7.94 12.27 -3.30
N ASN A 32 -7.61 11.14 -3.93
CA ASN A 32 -8.12 9.83 -3.50
C ASN A 32 -7.51 9.40 -2.16
N ARG A 33 -8.26 8.57 -1.43
CA ARG A 33 -7.76 7.86 -0.26
C ARG A 33 -6.94 6.64 -0.67
N LEU A 34 -5.74 6.50 -0.11
CA LEU A 34 -4.89 5.31 -0.24
C LEU A 34 -4.77 4.61 1.11
N VAL A 35 -4.88 3.27 1.09
CA VAL A 35 -4.63 2.41 2.25
C VAL A 35 -3.67 1.33 1.82
N LEU A 36 -2.47 1.34 2.40
CA LEU A 36 -1.50 0.25 2.26
C LEU A 36 -1.62 -0.68 3.47
N THR A 37 -1.51 -1.98 3.24
CA THR A 37 -1.62 -3.01 4.28
C THR A 37 -0.42 -3.92 4.29
N CYS A 38 0.09 -4.18 5.48
CA CYS A 38 1.22 -5.08 5.70
C CYS A 38 0.73 -6.35 6.40
N LEU A 39 0.40 -7.38 5.63
CA LEU A 39 -0.15 -8.62 6.17
C LEU A 39 1.00 -9.58 6.52
N ALA A 40 1.36 -9.61 7.80
CA ALA A 40 2.37 -10.51 8.33
C ALA A 40 1.84 -11.32 9.52
N GLU A 41 2.45 -12.49 9.73
CA GLU A 41 2.24 -13.37 10.88
C GLU A 41 3.58 -13.66 11.56
N GLY A 42 3.50 -14.14 12.80
CA GLY A 42 4.66 -14.46 13.63
C GLY A 42 4.29 -14.38 15.12
N SER A 43 5.26 -14.65 15.99
CA SER A 43 5.06 -14.50 17.43
C SER A 43 4.81 -13.03 17.80
N TRP A 44 3.83 -12.79 18.67
CA TRP A 44 3.51 -11.47 19.21
C TRP A 44 4.53 -11.03 20.27
N PRO A 45 4.76 -9.72 20.48
CA PRO A 45 4.16 -8.59 19.75
C PRO A 45 4.82 -8.37 18.37
N LEU A 46 3.99 -8.18 17.35
CA LEU A 46 4.41 -7.73 16.02
C LEU A 46 4.33 -6.21 15.95
N GLU A 47 5.40 -5.60 15.43
CA GLU A 47 5.45 -4.17 15.15
C GLU A 47 5.78 -3.92 13.69
N PHE A 48 5.19 -2.87 13.14
CA PHE A 48 5.23 -2.50 11.74
C PHE A 48 5.79 -1.09 11.58
N LYS A 49 6.56 -0.88 10.51
CA LYS A 49 7.11 0.42 10.13
C LYS A 49 6.93 0.62 8.63
N TRP A 50 6.52 1.81 8.23
CA TRP A 50 6.38 2.18 6.82
C TRP A 50 7.55 3.05 6.35
N MET A 51 8.03 2.76 5.15
CA MET A 51 9.10 3.47 4.48
C MET A 51 8.63 3.92 3.10
N ARG A 52 9.04 5.13 2.68
CA ARG A 52 8.87 5.66 1.33
C ARG A 52 10.22 6.05 0.76
N ASN A 53 10.56 5.52 -0.40
CA ASN A 53 11.86 5.76 -1.06
C ASN A 53 13.05 5.48 -0.11
N SER A 54 12.99 4.36 0.61
CA SER A 54 13.98 3.93 1.61
C SER A 54 14.12 4.87 2.83
N THR A 55 13.22 5.83 3.01
CA THR A 55 13.18 6.72 4.18
C THR A 55 12.01 6.34 5.08
N ASP A 56 12.25 6.28 6.39
CA ASP A 56 11.23 5.98 7.39
C ASP A 56 10.15 7.06 7.43
N ILE A 57 8.88 6.66 7.31
CA ILE A 57 7.71 7.53 7.47
C ILE A 57 7.16 7.46 8.88
N THR A 58 7.10 6.23 9.42
CA THR A 58 6.59 5.95 10.76
C THR A 58 7.68 5.37 11.64
N LYS A 59 7.45 5.35 12.95
CA LYS A 59 8.18 4.46 13.87
C LYS A 59 7.55 3.07 13.84
N TYR A 60 8.19 2.11 14.50
CA TYR A 60 7.58 0.80 14.77
C TYR A 60 6.37 0.96 15.69
N THR A 61 5.21 0.46 15.26
CA THR A 61 3.97 0.44 16.03
C THR A 61 3.17 -0.85 15.73
N PRO A 62 2.17 -1.24 16.53
CA PRO A 62 1.31 -2.38 16.21
C PRO A 62 0.38 -2.17 14.99
N GLU A 63 0.38 -0.99 14.37
CA GLU A 63 -0.52 -0.64 13.26
C GLU A 63 0.05 -1.12 11.91
N TYR A 64 -0.62 -2.12 11.34
CA TYR A 64 -0.21 -2.75 10.08
C TYR A 64 -0.72 -2.01 8.83
N ARG A 65 -1.49 -0.92 9.01
CA ARG A 65 -2.06 -0.12 7.92
C ARG A 65 -1.47 1.27 7.86
N TYR A 66 -1.13 1.73 6.66
CA TYR A 66 -0.78 3.12 6.41
C TYR A 66 -1.83 3.79 5.53
N THR A 67 -2.44 4.86 6.04
CA THR A 67 -3.54 5.55 5.35
C THR A 67 -3.13 6.98 5.00
N ILE A 68 -3.26 7.31 3.72
CA ILE A 68 -3.25 8.70 3.24
C ILE A 68 -4.69 9.04 2.87
N THR A 69 -5.29 10.01 3.57
CA THR A 69 -6.70 10.37 3.39
C THR A 69 -6.97 11.09 2.08
N SER A 70 -6.01 11.89 1.62
CA SER A 70 -6.09 12.64 0.37
C SER A 70 -4.70 12.70 -0.27
N LEU A 71 -4.50 11.90 -1.32
CA LEU A 71 -3.22 11.80 -2.03
C LEU A 71 -2.83 13.12 -2.68
N LYS A 72 -1.56 13.48 -2.54
CA LYS A 72 -0.89 14.55 -3.29
C LYS A 72 0.16 13.97 -4.23
N ARG A 73 0.64 14.77 -5.19
CA ARG A 73 1.74 14.32 -6.08
C ARG A 73 3.02 13.97 -5.34
N GLU A 74 3.31 14.68 -4.25
CA GLU A 74 4.45 14.40 -3.37
C GLU A 74 4.35 13.07 -2.62
N ASP A 75 3.17 12.43 -2.64
CA ASP A 75 2.97 11.11 -2.06
C ASP A 75 3.34 9.96 -2.99
N ALA A 76 3.64 10.25 -4.25
CA ALA A 76 4.18 9.25 -5.17
C ALA A 76 5.54 8.73 -4.69
N GLY A 77 5.77 7.44 -4.87
CA GLY A 77 7.03 6.80 -4.50
C GLY A 77 6.91 5.30 -4.28
N VAL A 78 8.03 4.71 -3.91
CA VAL A 78 8.11 3.29 -3.59
C VAL A 78 7.88 3.10 -2.09
N TYR A 79 6.79 2.42 -1.75
CA TYR A 79 6.43 2.09 -0.38
C TYR A 79 6.88 0.67 -0.01
N GLN A 80 7.36 0.52 1.22
CA GLN A 80 7.72 -0.76 1.80
C GLN A 80 7.30 -0.78 3.27
N CYS A 81 6.83 -1.94 3.72
CA CYS A 81 6.61 -2.22 5.14
C CYS A 81 7.78 -3.03 5.68
N ALA A 82 8.22 -2.72 6.90
CA ALA A 82 9.04 -3.62 7.71
C ALA A 82 8.22 -4.13 8.89
N VAL A 83 8.27 -5.43 9.15
CA VAL A 83 7.67 -6.09 10.32
C VAL A 83 8.77 -6.65 11.21
N ARG A 84 8.60 -6.58 12.52
CA ARG A 84 9.53 -7.18 13.49
C ARG A 84 8.83 -7.80 14.68
N ASN A 85 9.48 -8.79 15.28
CA ASN A 85 9.22 -9.29 16.63
C ASN A 85 10.55 -9.65 17.30
N ARG A 86 10.50 -10.33 18.46
CA ARG A 86 11.70 -10.76 19.20
C ARG A 86 12.64 -11.71 18.43
N MET A 87 12.13 -12.38 17.40
CA MET A 87 12.88 -13.36 16.61
C MET A 87 13.59 -12.73 15.41
N GLY A 88 13.19 -11.52 15.00
CA GLY A 88 13.85 -10.83 13.90
C GLY A 88 12.96 -9.78 13.24
N ALA A 89 13.43 -9.29 12.09
CA ALA A 89 12.72 -8.32 11.27
C ALA A 89 12.80 -8.70 9.79
N LEU A 90 11.73 -8.43 9.05
CA LEU A 90 11.65 -8.60 7.61
C LEU A 90 11.13 -7.34 6.94
N ILE A 91 11.56 -7.11 5.69
CA ILE A 91 11.10 -6.02 4.85
C ILE A 91 10.31 -6.62 3.68
N GLN A 92 9.12 -6.09 3.43
CA GLN A 92 8.25 -6.51 2.34
C GLN A 92 8.80 -6.08 0.98
N THR A 93 8.36 -6.75 -0.07
CA THR A 93 8.54 -6.32 -1.46
C THR A 93 8.01 -4.91 -1.71
N ARG A 94 8.50 -4.27 -2.78
CA ARG A 94 8.27 -2.86 -3.10
C ARG A 94 6.90 -2.66 -3.77
N ALA A 95 6.10 -1.72 -3.26
CA ALA A 95 4.91 -1.22 -3.92
C ALA A 95 5.19 0.15 -4.58
N ASP A 96 5.15 0.23 -5.92
CA ASP A 96 5.25 1.51 -6.66
C ASP A 96 3.88 2.21 -6.66
N VAL A 97 3.79 3.36 -6.02
CA VAL A 97 2.60 4.20 -5.98
C VAL A 97 2.81 5.43 -6.84
N ARG A 98 1.96 5.59 -7.85
CA ARG A 98 1.93 6.75 -8.75
C ARG A 98 0.69 7.58 -8.48
N VAL A 99 0.85 8.89 -8.52
CA VAL A 99 -0.27 9.83 -8.33
C VAL A 99 -0.44 10.66 -9.60
N ALA A 100 -1.57 10.44 -10.29
CA ALA A 100 -1.94 11.19 -11.47
C ALA A 100 -2.71 12.45 -11.08
N CYS A 101 -2.42 13.55 -11.78
CA CYS A 101 -3.10 14.82 -11.57
C CYS A 101 -4.59 14.68 -11.91
N LYS A 102 -5.47 15.16 -11.03
CA LYS A 102 -6.91 15.18 -11.29
C LYS A 102 -7.26 15.92 -12.58
N TYR A 103 -6.61 17.05 -12.83
CA TYR A 103 -6.81 17.87 -14.04
C TYR A 103 -6.37 17.19 -15.33
N MET A 104 -5.31 16.38 -15.28
CA MET A 104 -4.82 15.67 -16.46
C MET A 104 -5.80 14.56 -16.88
N CYS A 105 -6.41 13.86 -15.92
CA CYS A 105 -7.45 12.86 -16.20
C CYS A 105 -8.73 13.49 -16.78
N MET A 106 -9.18 14.63 -16.24
CA MET A 106 -10.32 15.37 -16.78
C MET A 106 -10.12 15.84 -18.24
N LEU A 107 -8.88 16.19 -18.62
CA LEU A 107 -8.58 16.60 -20.00
C LEU A 107 -8.59 15.41 -20.97
N LEU A 108 -8.08 14.25 -20.55
CA LEU A 108 -8.08 13.03 -21.37
C LEU A 108 -9.50 12.49 -21.61
N GLU A 109 -10.38 12.52 -20.60
CA GLU A 109 -11.79 12.16 -20.79
C GLU A 109 -12.49 13.13 -21.75
N ARG A 110 -12.18 14.44 -21.64
CA ARG A 110 -12.71 15.47 -22.56
C ARG A 110 -12.24 15.26 -24.00
N GLU A 111 -10.99 14.86 -24.21
CA GLU A 111 -10.45 14.53 -25.54
C GLU A 111 -11.04 13.23 -26.09
N SER A 112 -11.16 12.18 -25.27
CA SER A 112 -11.81 10.92 -25.63
C SER A 112 -13.28 11.10 -26.01
N GLY A 113 -14.01 11.94 -25.26
CA GLY A 113 -15.36 12.38 -25.59
C GLY A 113 -15.41 13.17 -26.90
N ARG A 114 -14.50 14.13 -27.11
CA ARG A 114 -14.42 14.93 -28.35
C ARG A 114 -14.11 14.07 -29.58
N LEU A 115 -13.26 13.05 -29.42
CA LEU A 115 -12.97 12.08 -30.47
C LEU A 115 -14.23 11.28 -30.82
N LYS A 116 -14.97 10.74 -29.83
CA LYS A 116 -16.25 10.06 -30.07
C LYS A 116 -17.27 10.94 -30.81
N HIS A 117 -17.39 12.22 -30.43
CA HIS A 117 -18.26 13.17 -31.14
C HIS A 117 -17.82 13.42 -32.59
N LYS A 118 -16.51 13.48 -32.87
CA LYS A 118 -15.97 13.69 -34.23
C LYS A 118 -16.17 12.49 -35.15
N TRP A 119 -16.17 11.27 -34.61
CA TRP A 119 -16.51 10.04 -35.34
C TRP A 119 -18.01 9.98 -35.70
N ILE A 120 -18.90 10.36 -34.77
CA ILE A 120 -20.36 10.37 -35.01
C ILE A 120 -20.74 11.39 -36.10
N SER A 121 -20.11 12.56 -36.13
CA SER A 121 -20.40 13.59 -37.14
C SER A 121 -19.98 13.21 -38.58
N HIS A 122 -18.98 12.34 -38.75
CA HIS A 122 -18.57 11.85 -40.08
C HIS A 122 -19.47 10.74 -40.62
N ILE A 123 -20.21 10.04 -39.76
CA ILE A 123 -21.14 8.97 -40.18
C ILE A 123 -22.47 9.56 -40.67
N ILE A 124 -22.89 10.71 -40.14
CA ILE A 124 -24.19 11.34 -40.49
C ILE A 124 -24.13 12.11 -41.83
N THR A 125 -22.95 12.35 -42.40
CA THR A 125 -22.80 13.08 -43.69
C THR A 125 -22.76 12.16 -44.93
N LEU A 126 -22.90 10.84 -44.76
CA LEU A 126 -22.82 9.83 -45.83
C LEU A 126 -24.14 9.07 -46.09
N THR A 127 -25.28 9.59 -45.66
CA THR A 127 -26.64 9.13 -46.01
C THR A 127 -27.45 10.29 -46.54
#